data_AF-A0A7R9MUC0-F1
#
_entry.id   AF-A0A7R9MUC0-F1
#
_cell.length_a   1.000
_cell.length_b   1.000
_cell.length_c   1.000
_cell.angle_alpha   90.00
_cell.angle_beta   90.00
_cell.angle_gamma   90.00
#
_symmetry.space_group_name_H-M   'P 1'
#
loop_
_entity.id
_entity.type
_entity.pdbx_description
1 polymer ?
#
loop_
_entity_poly.entity_id
_entity_poly.type
_entity_poly.pdbx_seq_one_letter_code
_entity_poly.pdbx_strand_id
1 'polypeptide(L)'
;TSVQWQNGQKADLDYEYKIKSSGDQFHHEMDAKLKAFGRELRHSGLLRLSRRDLDLKSRVLSDGSQVYELDSQLSRDRQSRLAFETPAIVAKVAANAFSAPALMAIDISSPINRFQHKTDIEFVPKLSLLVKSDTKRDNRNLLNFQSHLSRTVPSHVMIVSEPIDGRFDLDL
;
A
#
# COMPACT_ATOMS: atom_id res chain seq x y z
N THR A 1 26.77 16.96 -5.85
CA THR A 1 26.99 18.02 -4.83
C THR A 1 27.66 17.43 -3.61
N SER A 2 28.65 18.11 -3.03
CA SER A 2 29.39 17.64 -1.85
C SER A 2 29.30 18.69 -0.74
N VAL A 3 29.11 18.24 0.51
CA VAL A 3 29.18 19.07 1.71
C VAL A 3 30.22 18.49 2.66
N GLN A 4 31.06 19.34 3.24
CA GLN A 4 32.08 18.96 4.21
C GLN A 4 31.88 19.79 5.48
N TRP A 5 31.88 19.11 6.63
CA TRP A 5 31.76 19.74 7.95
C TRP A 5 33.15 20.01 8.56
N GLN A 6 33.21 20.90 9.55
CA GLN A 6 34.46 21.31 10.21
C GLN A 6 35.21 20.16 10.92
N ASN A 7 34.50 19.09 11.29
CA ASN A 7 35.07 17.89 11.91
C ASN A 7 35.60 16.85 10.91
N GLY A 8 35.74 17.22 9.62
CA GLY A 8 36.23 16.34 8.57
C GLY A 8 35.20 15.35 8.03
N GLN A 9 33.96 15.36 8.53
CA GLN A 9 32.88 14.58 7.95
C GLN A 9 32.51 15.12 6.56
N LYS A 10 32.12 14.21 5.66
CA LYS A 10 31.74 14.53 4.29
C LYS A 10 30.46 13.79 3.89
N ALA A 11 29.63 14.47 3.10
CA ALA A 11 28.49 13.88 2.42
C ALA A 11 28.52 14.24 0.94
N ASP A 12 28.31 13.24 0.08
CA ASP A 12 28.24 13.35 -1.36
C ASP A 12 26.83 12.97 -1.82
N LEU A 13 26.19 13.85 -2.59
CA LEU A 13 24.89 13.62 -3.23
C LEU A 13 25.08 13.65 -4.75
N ASP A 14 24.88 12.50 -5.39
CA ASP A 14 24.82 12.36 -6.85
C ASP A 14 23.37 12.10 -7.24
N TYR A 15 22.87 12.73 -8.30
CA TYR A 15 21.53 12.47 -8.78
C TYR A 15 21.41 12.64 -10.29
N GLU A 16 20.53 11.85 -10.89
CA GLU A 16 20.07 11.98 -12.26
C GLU A 16 18.56 12.18 -12.23
N TYR A 17 18.07 13.16 -13.01
CA TYR A 17 16.65 13.42 -13.17
C TYR A 17 16.30 13.56 -14.64
N LYS A 18 15.31 12.78 -15.09
CA LYS A 18 14.83 12.77 -16.47
C LYS A 18 13.36 13.13 -16.50
N ILE A 19 13.00 14.03 -17.41
CA ILE A 19 11.61 14.36 -17.72
C ILE A 19 11.36 14.00 -19.18
N LYS A 20 10.27 13.28 -19.43
CA LYS A 20 9.75 13.05 -20.78
C LYS A 20 8.27 13.42 -20.80
N SER A 21 7.85 14.14 -21.82
CA SER A 21 6.44 14.44 -22.07
C SER A 21 6.08 14.04 -23.50
N SER A 22 4.88 13.48 -23.67
CA SER A 22 4.34 13.14 -24.98
C SER A 22 2.81 13.23 -24.93
N GLY A 23 2.25 14.23 -25.61
CA GLY A 23 0.81 14.52 -25.54
C GLY A 23 0.33 14.71 -24.10
N ASP A 24 -0.63 13.91 -23.67
CA ASP A 24 -1.19 13.92 -22.30
C ASP A 24 -0.39 13.07 -21.29
N GLN A 25 0.79 12.55 -21.67
CA GLN A 25 1.62 11.72 -20.79
C GLN A 25 2.81 12.49 -20.23
N PHE A 26 2.99 12.39 -18.92
CA PHE A 26 4.13 12.95 -18.19
C PHE A 26 4.91 11.83 -17.51
N HIS A 27 6.22 11.91 -17.60
CA HIS A 27 7.12 10.88 -17.11
C HIS A 27 8.32 11.53 -16.42
N HIS A 28 8.46 11.27 -15.12
CA HIS A 28 9.57 11.73 -14.30
C HIS A 28 10.32 10.51 -13.75
N GLU A 29 11.61 10.46 -13.99
CA GLU A 29 12.51 9.44 -13.44
C GLU A 29 13.58 10.14 -12.59
N MET A 30 13.87 9.60 -11.42
CA MET A 30 14.92 10.08 -10.53
C MET A 30 15.76 8.90 -10.05
N ASP A 31 17.08 9.06 -10.03
CA ASP A 31 18.01 8.20 -9.31
C ASP A 31 18.92 9.10 -8.49
N ALA A 32 18.93 8.92 -7.17
CA ALA A 32 19.71 9.72 -6.25
C ALA A 32 20.53 8.81 -5.34
N LYS A 33 21.79 9.18 -5.13
CA LYS A 33 22.76 8.45 -4.32
C LYS A 33 23.39 9.40 -3.32
N LEU A 34 23.18 9.13 -2.03
CA LEU A 34 23.75 9.87 -0.92
C LEU A 34 24.80 8.99 -0.24
N LYS A 35 26.06 9.43 -0.22
CA LYS A 35 27.10 8.82 0.62
C LYS A 35 27.39 9.75 1.79
N ALA A 36 27.22 9.29 3.01
CA ALA A 36 27.52 10.06 4.20
C ALA A 36 27.98 9.13 5.33
N PHE A 37 29.00 9.53 6.09
CA PHE A 37 29.48 8.79 7.28
C PHE A 37 29.79 7.31 7.01
N GLY A 38 30.35 6.99 5.84
CA GLY A 38 30.67 5.62 5.44
C GLY A 38 29.46 4.76 5.05
N ARG A 39 28.26 5.34 4.97
CA ARG A 39 27.04 4.69 4.48
C ARG A 39 26.62 5.22 3.12
N GLU A 40 25.97 4.38 2.34
CA GLU A 40 25.38 4.73 1.06
C GLU A 40 23.87 4.51 1.09
N LEU A 41 23.11 5.54 0.74
CA LEU A 41 21.68 5.46 0.46
C LEU A 41 21.46 5.70 -1.03
N ARG A 42 20.67 4.84 -1.68
CA ARG A 42 20.25 5.02 -3.06
C ARG A 42 18.72 5.04 -3.13
N HIS A 43 18.16 6.08 -3.72
CA HIS A 43 16.74 6.22 -4.02
C HIS A 43 16.54 6.20 -5.53
N SER A 44 15.59 5.40 -6.01
CA SER A 44 15.14 5.42 -7.40
C SER A 44 13.63 5.63 -7.43
N GLY A 45 13.18 6.62 -8.20
CA GLY A 45 11.78 7.00 -8.33
C GLY A 45 11.34 7.06 -9.78
N LEU A 46 10.10 6.65 -10.02
CA LEU A 46 9.42 6.74 -11.30
C LEU A 46 8.00 7.22 -11.08
N LEU A 47 7.61 8.29 -11.76
CA LEU A 47 6.24 8.80 -11.79
C LEU A 47 5.79 8.90 -13.24
N ARG A 48 4.72 8.20 -13.59
CA ARG A 48 4.03 8.32 -14.88
C ARG A 48 2.61 8.79 -14.64
N LEU A 49 2.20 9.84 -15.34
CA LEU A 49 0.84 10.34 -15.30
C LEU A 49 0.26 10.38 -16.69
N SER A 50 -1.01 10.01 -16.78
CA SER A 50 -1.88 10.24 -17.92
C SER A 50 -3.22 10.80 -17.40
N ARG A 51 -4.16 11.09 -18.30
CA ARG A 51 -5.52 11.51 -17.88
C ARG A 51 -6.26 10.46 -17.06
N ARG A 52 -5.94 9.17 -17.21
CA ARG A 52 -6.69 8.05 -16.62
C ARG A 52 -5.87 7.17 -15.69
N ASP A 53 -4.53 7.30 -15.73
CA ASP A 53 -3.61 6.48 -14.97
C ASP A 53 -2.56 7.32 -14.25
N LEU A 54 -2.16 6.85 -13.07
CA LEU A 54 -0.98 7.30 -12.35
C LEU A 54 -0.21 6.07 -11.91
N ASP A 55 1.03 5.92 -12.37
CA ASP A 55 1.96 4.92 -11.88
C ASP A 55 3.06 5.62 -11.05
N LEU A 56 3.27 5.15 -9.83
CA LEU A 56 4.32 5.61 -8.94
C LEU A 56 5.15 4.41 -8.47
N LYS A 57 6.45 4.41 -8.79
CA LYS A 57 7.41 3.47 -8.22
C LYS A 57 8.46 4.22 -7.42
N SER A 58 8.82 3.70 -6.26
CA SER A 58 9.87 4.26 -5.42
C SER A 58 10.60 3.13 -4.71
N ARG A 59 11.93 3.14 -4.73
CA ARG A 59 12.74 2.14 -4.05
C ARG A 59 13.90 2.83 -3.35
N VAL A 60 14.19 2.40 -2.12
CA VAL A 60 15.36 2.85 -1.36
C VAL A 60 16.20 1.66 -0.94
N LEU A 61 17.50 1.76 -1.19
CA LEU A 61 18.53 0.85 -0.72
C LEU A 61 19.46 1.58 0.26
N SER A 62 19.89 0.89 1.31
CA SER A 62 20.99 1.28 2.19
C SER A 62 22.07 0.23 2.11
N ASP A 63 23.27 0.62 1.69
CA ASP A 63 24.43 -0.27 1.55
C ASP A 63 24.08 -1.55 0.74
N GLY A 64 23.28 -1.38 -0.32
CA GLY A 64 22.78 -2.46 -1.18
C GLY A 64 21.57 -3.23 -0.65
N SER A 65 21.18 -3.04 0.62
CA SER A 65 20.03 -3.71 1.24
C SER A 65 18.75 -2.88 1.09
N GLN A 66 17.61 -3.52 0.78
CA GLN A 66 16.33 -2.83 0.66
C GLN A 66 15.88 -2.22 2.00
N VAL A 67 15.61 -0.92 1.98
CA VAL A 67 14.93 -0.20 3.06
C VAL A 67 13.42 -0.25 2.82
N TYR A 68 13.00 0.16 1.61
CA TYR A 68 11.62 -0.01 1.17
C TYR A 68 11.50 -0.06 -0.35
N GLU A 69 10.36 -0.58 -0.82
CA GLU A 69 9.89 -0.52 -2.19
C GLU A 69 8.40 -0.19 -2.23
N LEU A 70 7.99 0.61 -3.19
CA LEU A 70 6.62 1.01 -3.48
C LEU A 70 6.38 0.83 -4.98
N ASP A 71 5.32 0.12 -5.35
CA ASP A 71 4.77 0.06 -6.71
C ASP A 71 3.27 0.32 -6.62
N SER A 72 2.85 1.49 -7.06
CA SER A 72 1.46 1.94 -7.03
C SER A 72 0.99 2.28 -8.43
N GLN A 73 -0.25 1.92 -8.71
CA GLN A 73 -0.95 2.22 -9.95
C GLN A 73 -2.39 2.56 -9.60
N LEU A 74 -2.79 3.80 -9.86
CA LEU A 74 -4.18 4.24 -9.84
C LEU A 74 -4.69 4.26 -11.27
N SER A 75 -5.81 3.61 -11.53
CA SER A 75 -6.41 3.60 -12.87
C SER A 75 -7.93 3.70 -12.80
N ARG A 76 -8.50 4.40 -13.79
CA ARG A 76 -9.95 4.51 -13.97
C ARG A 76 -10.56 3.33 -14.74
N ASP A 77 -9.75 2.60 -15.51
CA ASP A 77 -10.22 1.61 -16.49
C ASP A 77 -9.93 0.17 -16.09
N ARG A 78 -9.04 -0.01 -15.11
CA ARG A 78 -8.57 -1.31 -14.62
C ARG A 78 -8.39 -1.23 -13.12
N GLN A 79 -8.12 -2.38 -12.52
CA GLN A 79 -7.82 -2.48 -11.10
C GLN A 79 -6.64 -1.58 -10.73
N SER A 80 -6.88 -0.71 -9.75
CA SER A 80 -5.84 0.04 -9.07
C SER A 80 -5.12 -0.88 -8.08
N ARG A 81 -3.82 -0.73 -7.94
CA ARG A 81 -2.99 -1.56 -7.06
C ARG A 81 -1.98 -0.69 -6.32
N LEU A 82 -1.64 -1.10 -5.11
CA LEU A 82 -0.51 -0.57 -4.35
C LEU A 82 0.20 -1.76 -3.72
N ALA A 83 1.51 -1.84 -3.88
CA ALA A 83 2.38 -2.77 -3.19
C ALA A 83 3.45 -1.95 -2.47
N PHE A 84 3.59 -2.17 -1.17
CA PHE A 84 4.59 -1.53 -0.33
C PHE A 84 5.33 -2.61 0.46
N GLU A 85 6.65 -2.63 0.36
CA GLU A 85 7.48 -3.68 0.92
C GLU A 85 8.67 -3.09 1.67
N THR A 86 8.85 -3.55 2.89
CA THR A 86 10.04 -3.34 3.73
C THR A 86 10.49 -4.71 4.25
N PRO A 87 11.69 -4.84 4.82
CA PRO A 87 12.09 -6.09 5.47
C PRO A 87 11.10 -6.57 6.56
N ALA A 88 10.35 -5.66 7.17
CA ALA A 88 9.44 -5.96 8.27
C ALA A 88 7.97 -6.15 7.85
N ILE A 89 7.54 -5.56 6.74
CA ILE A 89 6.14 -5.42 6.35
C ILE A 89 6.00 -5.52 4.83
N VAL A 90 5.02 -6.30 4.38
CA VAL A 90 4.51 -6.35 3.01
C VAL A 90 3.04 -5.98 3.04
N ALA A 91 2.65 -4.90 2.35
CA ALA A 91 1.28 -4.44 2.22
C ALA A 91 0.88 -4.39 0.75
N LYS A 92 -0.28 -4.97 0.42
CA LYS A 92 -0.86 -4.98 -0.92
C LYS A 92 -2.30 -4.49 -0.83
N VAL A 93 -2.66 -3.56 -1.70
CA VAL A 93 -4.02 -3.07 -1.87
C VAL A 93 -4.40 -3.25 -3.33
N ALA A 94 -5.59 -3.77 -3.58
CA ALA A 94 -6.16 -3.88 -4.90
C ALA A 94 -7.57 -3.28 -4.86
N ALA A 95 -7.93 -2.41 -5.80
CA ALA A 95 -9.22 -1.74 -5.80
C ALA A 95 -9.77 -1.53 -7.22
N ASN A 96 -11.03 -1.87 -7.41
CA ASN A 96 -11.84 -1.47 -8.55
C ASN A 96 -12.80 -0.35 -8.09
N ALA A 97 -12.25 0.83 -7.78
CA ALA A 97 -13.01 1.92 -7.18
C ALA A 97 -14.06 2.54 -8.12
N PHE A 98 -13.93 2.32 -9.43
CA PHE A 98 -14.79 2.91 -10.47
C PHE A 98 -15.78 1.90 -11.08
N SER A 99 -15.84 0.66 -10.58
CA SER A 99 -16.85 -0.33 -10.98
C SER A 99 -18.06 -0.31 -10.04
N ALA A 100 -19.17 -0.92 -10.47
CA ALA A 100 -20.32 -1.22 -9.62
C ALA A 100 -20.57 -2.75 -9.66
N PRO A 101 -20.38 -3.48 -8.53
CA PRO A 101 -19.91 -3.01 -7.23
C PRO A 101 -18.49 -2.43 -7.26
N ALA A 102 -18.21 -1.51 -6.33
CA ALA A 102 -16.84 -1.07 -6.05
C ALA A 102 -16.18 -2.09 -5.10
N LEU A 103 -15.00 -2.57 -5.47
CA LEU A 103 -14.30 -3.63 -4.74
C LEU A 103 -12.96 -3.12 -4.22
N MET A 104 -12.58 -3.51 -3.01
CA MET A 104 -11.26 -3.24 -2.44
C MET A 104 -10.79 -4.45 -1.62
N ALA A 105 -9.55 -4.86 -1.80
CA ALA A 105 -8.87 -5.89 -1.04
C ALA A 105 -7.58 -5.31 -0.46
N ILE A 106 -7.33 -5.56 0.82
CA ILE A 106 -6.15 -5.14 1.56
C ILE A 106 -5.52 -6.39 2.17
N ASP A 107 -4.23 -6.61 1.92
CA ASP A 107 -3.43 -7.69 2.50
C ASP A 107 -2.19 -7.07 3.13
N ILE A 108 -2.00 -7.26 4.44
CA ILE A 108 -0.85 -6.78 5.19
C ILE A 108 -0.23 -7.98 5.89
N SER A 109 1.06 -8.18 5.71
CA SER A 109 1.79 -9.23 6.40
C SER A 109 3.11 -8.72 6.97
N SER A 110 3.53 -9.28 8.09
CA SER A 110 4.85 -9.07 8.66
C SER A 110 5.51 -10.44 8.84
N PRO A 111 6.55 -10.76 8.05
CA PRO A 111 7.24 -12.03 8.20
C PRO A 111 7.97 -12.14 9.54
N ILE A 112 8.48 -11.02 10.07
CA ILE A 112 9.21 -10.97 11.35
C ILE A 112 8.31 -11.39 12.52
N ASN A 113 7.06 -10.89 12.53
CA ASN A 113 6.11 -11.14 13.62
C ASN A 113 5.05 -12.19 13.26
N ARG A 114 5.20 -12.87 12.11
CA ARG A 114 4.26 -13.85 11.54
C ARG A 114 2.81 -13.38 11.58
N PHE A 115 2.62 -12.07 11.37
CA PHE A 115 1.32 -11.41 11.38
C PHE A 115 0.78 -11.36 9.96
N GLN A 116 -0.51 -11.60 9.80
CA GLN A 116 -1.23 -11.49 8.54
C GLN A 116 -2.59 -10.83 8.81
N HIS A 117 -2.98 -9.90 7.96
CA HIS A 117 -4.26 -9.23 8.02
C HIS A 117 -4.79 -9.09 6.61
N LYS A 118 -6.03 -9.52 6.39
CA LYS A 118 -6.72 -9.43 5.11
C LYS A 118 -8.05 -8.75 5.33
N THR A 119 -8.41 -7.82 4.45
CA THR A 119 -9.71 -7.17 4.46
C THR A 119 -10.24 -7.05 3.04
N ASP A 120 -11.44 -7.54 2.81
CA ASP A 120 -12.20 -7.39 1.57
C ASP A 120 -13.40 -6.48 1.81
N ILE A 121 -13.63 -5.53 0.91
CA ILE A 121 -14.71 -4.56 0.95
C ILE A 121 -15.43 -4.60 -0.39
N GLU A 122 -16.74 -4.76 -0.33
CA GLU A 122 -17.64 -4.61 -1.47
C GLU A 122 -18.67 -3.53 -1.15
N PHE A 123 -18.79 -2.55 -2.04
CA PHE A 123 -19.72 -1.45 -1.90
C PHE A 123 -20.62 -1.35 -3.12
N VAL A 124 -21.92 -1.47 -2.89
CA VAL A 124 -22.96 -1.21 -3.89
C VAL A 124 -23.67 0.08 -3.49
N PRO A 125 -23.50 1.18 -4.25
CA PRO A 125 -24.08 2.47 -3.90
C PRO A 125 -25.58 2.38 -3.60
N LYS A 126 -25.99 2.94 -2.46
CA LYS A 126 -27.37 2.97 -1.96
C LYS A 126 -28.01 1.61 -1.63
N LEU A 127 -27.29 0.50 -1.76
CA LEU A 127 -27.84 -0.85 -1.55
C LEU A 127 -27.14 -1.58 -0.40
N SER A 128 -25.82 -1.73 -0.48
CA SER A 128 -25.08 -2.52 0.51
C SER A 128 -23.61 -2.12 0.68
N LEU A 129 -23.09 -2.43 1.86
CA LEU A 129 -21.66 -2.43 2.19
C LEU A 129 -21.35 -3.75 2.90
N LEU A 130 -20.44 -4.53 2.32
CA LEU A 130 -19.91 -5.75 2.90
C LEU A 130 -18.43 -5.53 3.22
N VAL A 131 -18.05 -5.79 4.46
CA VAL A 131 -16.66 -5.77 4.93
C VAL A 131 -16.38 -7.13 5.55
N LYS A 132 -15.32 -7.79 5.09
CA LYS A 132 -14.81 -9.04 5.67
C LYS A 132 -13.36 -8.82 6.02
N SER A 133 -12.96 -9.20 7.22
CA SER A 133 -11.59 -9.06 7.69
C SER A 133 -11.17 -10.28 8.50
N ASP A 134 -9.94 -10.72 8.28
CA ASP A 134 -9.30 -11.87 8.93
C ASP A 134 -7.91 -11.44 9.37
N THR A 135 -7.61 -11.62 10.65
CA THR A 135 -6.32 -11.27 11.25
C THR A 135 -5.74 -12.50 11.94
N LYS A 136 -4.52 -12.85 11.56
CA LYS A 136 -3.79 -14.00 12.08
C LYS A 136 -2.43 -13.60 12.63
N ARG A 137 -1.97 -14.35 13.64
CA ARG A 137 -0.58 -14.35 14.11
C ARG A 137 -0.16 -15.77 14.42
N ASP A 138 1.02 -16.18 13.95
CA ASP A 138 1.51 -17.55 14.15
C ASP A 138 0.50 -18.61 13.67
N ASN A 139 -0.19 -18.34 12.55
CA ASN A 139 -1.30 -19.13 12.00
C ASN A 139 -2.52 -19.31 12.94
N ARG A 140 -2.55 -18.61 14.08
CA ARG A 140 -3.72 -18.55 14.95
C ARG A 140 -4.59 -17.37 14.54
N ASN A 141 -5.89 -17.61 14.49
CA ASN A 141 -6.85 -16.55 14.23
C ASN A 141 -6.94 -15.64 15.47
N LEU A 142 -6.71 -14.35 15.28
CA LEU A 142 -6.84 -13.34 16.32
C LEU A 142 -8.18 -12.62 16.23
N LEU A 143 -8.65 -12.36 15.02
CA LEU A 143 -9.87 -11.61 14.78
C LEU A 143 -10.43 -11.96 13.41
N ASN A 144 -11.67 -12.44 13.38
CA ASN A 144 -12.52 -12.36 12.21
C ASN A 144 -13.57 -11.29 12.44
N PHE A 145 -13.76 -10.44 11.45
CA PHE A 145 -14.80 -9.43 11.43
C PHE A 145 -15.56 -9.55 10.12
N GLN A 146 -16.88 -9.59 10.21
CA GLN A 146 -17.74 -9.46 9.05
C GLN A 146 -18.85 -8.47 9.38
N SER A 147 -19.02 -7.47 8.52
CA SER A 147 -20.16 -6.55 8.58
C SER A 147 -20.85 -6.54 7.24
N HIS A 148 -22.16 -6.67 7.25
CA HIS A 148 -23.02 -6.47 6.10
C HIS A 148 -24.09 -5.47 6.48
N LEU A 149 -23.99 -4.27 5.90
CA LEU A 149 -25.03 -3.26 5.99
C LEU A 149 -25.81 -3.28 4.68
N SER A 150 -27.11 -3.50 4.74
CA SER A 150 -27.97 -3.60 3.56
C SER A 150 -29.32 -2.92 3.80
N ARG A 151 -29.92 -2.43 2.72
CA ARG A 151 -31.29 -1.89 2.71
C ARG A 151 -32.34 -2.90 2.25
N THR A 152 -31.92 -4.05 1.74
CA THR A 152 -32.82 -5.06 1.15
C THR A 152 -32.85 -6.37 1.93
N VAL A 153 -31.87 -6.58 2.80
CA VAL A 153 -31.80 -7.72 3.72
C VAL A 153 -31.38 -7.23 5.09
N PRO A 154 -31.67 -7.98 6.18
CA PRO A 154 -31.21 -7.63 7.52
C PRO A 154 -29.71 -7.38 7.54
N SER A 155 -29.32 -6.31 8.24
CA SER A 155 -27.92 -5.98 8.44
C SER A 155 -27.36 -6.78 9.61
N HIS A 156 -26.08 -7.11 9.57
CA HIS A 156 -25.43 -7.85 10.64
C HIS A 156 -23.96 -7.49 10.79
N VAL A 157 -23.47 -7.60 12.03
CA VAL A 157 -22.06 -7.50 12.38
C VAL A 157 -21.70 -8.73 13.19
N MET A 158 -20.65 -9.42 12.76
CA MET A 158 -20.08 -10.60 13.40
C MET A 158 -18.61 -10.33 13.73
N ILE A 159 -18.24 -10.59 14.97
CA ILE A 159 -16.89 -10.46 15.50
C ILE A 159 -16.55 -11.77 16.19
N VAL A 160 -15.44 -12.39 15.81
CA VAL A 160 -14.93 -13.62 16.42
C VAL A 160 -13.48 -13.39 16.79
N SER A 161 -13.17 -13.40 18.07
CA SER A 161 -11.84 -13.16 18.65
C SER A 161 -11.75 -13.96 19.95
N GLU A 162 -10.59 -14.45 20.36
CA GLU A 162 -10.47 -15.04 21.70
C GLU A 162 -10.26 -13.93 22.74
N PRO A 163 -11.08 -13.82 23.82
CA PRO A 163 -12.18 -14.69 24.25
C PRO A 163 -13.59 -14.19 23.89
N ILE A 164 -13.70 -13.24 22.96
CA ILE A 164 -14.94 -12.51 22.63
C ILE A 164 -15.51 -12.95 21.28
N ASP A 165 -16.67 -13.61 21.34
CA ASP A 165 -17.55 -13.80 20.18
C ASP A 165 -18.77 -12.88 20.33
N GLY A 166 -19.07 -12.12 19.27
CA GLY A 166 -20.16 -11.15 19.25
C GLY A 166 -20.91 -11.16 17.92
N ARG A 167 -22.22 -11.10 18.00
CA ARG A 167 -23.11 -10.93 16.84
C ARG A 167 -24.16 -9.87 17.15
N PHE A 168 -24.34 -8.95 16.22
CA PHE A 168 -25.35 -7.90 16.27
C PHE A 168 -26.13 -7.93 14.97
N ASP A 169 -27.43 -8.19 15.04
CA ASP A 169 -28.33 -8.07 13.90
C ASP A 169 -29.10 -6.74 14.03
N LEU A 170 -29.25 -6.04 12.90
CA LEU A 170 -29.88 -4.72 12.81
C LEU A 170 -30.92 -4.75 11.67
N ASP A 171 -32.15 -4.38 12.00
CA ASP A 171 -33.17 -4.09 11.00
C ASP A 171 -33.12 -2.59 10.67
N LEU A 172 -32.64 -2.25 9.46
CA LEU A 172 -32.48 -0.88 8.94
C LEU A 172 -33.54 -0.53 7.89
#